data_AF-A0A1B1I0C4-F1
#
_entry.id   AF-A0A1B1I0C4-F1
#
_cell.length_a   1.000
_cell.length_b   1.000
_cell.length_c   1.000
_cell.angle_alpha   90.00
_cell.angle_beta   90.00
_cell.angle_gamma   90.00
#
_symmetry.space_group_name_H-M   'P 1'
#
loop_
_entity.id
_entity.type
_entity.pdbx_description
1 polymer ?
#
loop_
_entity_poly.entity_id
_entity_poly.type
_entity_poly.pdbx_seq_one_letter_code
_entity_poly.pdbx_strand_id
1 'polypeptide(L)'
;MRTTLGTADAGEDVRAAIHRLGPAFERDYITHTTLSHWADIMGDMIARRVRAVAVRDGKLFLYTPDATWKNEMRMSAPEIVQRVNNYAGGRMVRDIAFARNARPEPIPSEEGADTETPAAYARAVVQTGLTDEEIARGTALAGAVSDGELATRIQRAYQVARKAHRLKEQRGLVPCPSCGRMVDNVCLDCRRAEERSVRREVRAILRREPWAKLADIVHRVPSCDALMLGSERADLVRQIAGETEYTAQDSENARLLTMLHRGLPPEGVTAKKIQSTFWELRNELITTREFWEEMKKRKAKKK
;
A
#
# COMPACT_ATOMS: atom_id res chain seq x y z
N MET A 1 -8.13 10.68 -21.49
CA MET A 1 -7.08 10.02 -20.69
C MET A 1 -5.79 10.79 -20.95
N ARG A 2 -5.21 11.44 -19.93
CA ARG A 2 -3.92 12.13 -20.09
C ARG A 2 -2.85 11.05 -20.24
N THR A 3 -2.23 10.94 -21.41
CA THR A 3 -1.04 10.11 -21.60
C THR A 3 0.11 10.78 -20.83
N THR A 4 0.46 10.19 -19.70
CA THR A 4 1.65 10.54 -18.92
C THR A 4 2.88 10.09 -19.69
N LEU A 5 3.81 11.01 -19.97
CA LEU A 5 5.05 10.72 -20.70
C LEU A 5 6.21 10.65 -19.69
N GLY A 6 6.60 9.44 -19.27
CA GLY A 6 7.78 9.22 -18.42
C GLY A 6 7.69 9.91 -17.05
N THR A 7 8.64 10.80 -16.76
CA THR A 7 8.68 11.58 -15.50
C THR A 7 7.70 12.77 -15.48
N ALA A 8 6.95 13.00 -16.57
CA ALA A 8 6.15 14.21 -16.75
C ALA A 8 4.97 14.38 -15.79
N ASP A 9 4.52 13.30 -15.14
CA ASP A 9 3.46 13.32 -14.13
C ASP A 9 3.99 13.45 -12.69
N ALA A 10 5.31 13.33 -12.51
CA ALA A 10 5.94 13.58 -11.22
C ALA A 10 5.88 15.08 -10.88
N GLY A 11 5.59 15.40 -9.61
CA GLY A 11 5.67 16.76 -9.09
C GLY A 11 7.05 17.38 -9.34
N GLU A 12 7.10 18.71 -9.42
CA GLU A 12 8.31 19.46 -9.80
C GLU A 12 9.53 19.07 -8.94
N ASP A 13 9.34 18.97 -7.62
CA ASP A 13 10.38 18.57 -6.68
C ASP A 13 10.88 17.13 -6.91
N VAL A 14 9.96 16.20 -7.20
CA VAL A 14 10.29 14.79 -7.48
C VAL A 14 11.07 14.68 -8.77
N ARG A 15 10.67 15.42 -9.80
CA ARG A 15 11.37 15.46 -11.09
C ARG A 15 12.78 16.04 -10.96
N ALA A 16 12.93 17.13 -10.22
CA ALA A 16 14.24 17.71 -9.92
C ALA A 16 15.14 16.71 -9.16
N ALA A 17 14.58 15.96 -8.22
CA ALA A 17 15.31 14.90 -7.51
C ALA A 17 15.71 13.75 -8.44
N ILE A 18 14.82 13.27 -9.32
CA ILE A 18 15.11 12.21 -10.29
C ILE A 18 16.29 12.60 -11.19
N HIS A 19 16.27 13.80 -11.77
CA HIS A 19 17.35 14.27 -12.64
C HIS A 19 18.68 14.43 -11.88
N ARG A 20 18.64 14.89 -10.63
CA ARG A 20 19.84 15.02 -9.78
C ARG A 20 20.49 13.66 -9.48
N LEU A 21 19.69 12.61 -9.32
CA LEU A 21 20.18 11.24 -9.06
C LEU A 21 20.70 10.54 -10.33
N GLY A 22 20.53 11.17 -11.49
CA GLY A 22 21.22 10.83 -12.73
C GLY A 22 20.47 9.82 -13.62
N PRO A 23 21.03 9.53 -14.80
CA PRO A 23 20.31 8.81 -15.86
C PRO A 23 19.96 7.35 -15.53
N ALA A 24 20.74 6.70 -14.67
CA ALA A 24 20.45 5.34 -14.23
C ALA A 24 19.18 5.31 -13.36
N PHE A 25 19.12 6.17 -12.36
CA PHE A 25 17.97 6.33 -11.49
C PHE A 25 16.71 6.74 -12.28
N GLU A 26 16.85 7.64 -13.24
CA GLU A 26 15.74 8.06 -14.11
C GLU A 26 15.16 6.90 -14.93
N ARG A 27 16.01 6.04 -15.50
CA ARG A 27 15.55 4.84 -16.22
C ARG A 27 14.84 3.85 -15.31
N ASP A 28 15.35 3.65 -14.10
CA ASP A 28 14.74 2.76 -13.13
C ASP A 28 13.39 3.30 -12.64
N TYR A 29 13.32 4.61 -12.38
CA TYR A 29 12.09 5.29 -12.02
C TYR A 29 11.02 5.13 -13.11
N ILE A 30 11.37 5.39 -14.37
CA ILE A 30 10.44 5.22 -15.51
C ILE A 30 9.98 3.76 -15.61
N THR A 31 10.90 2.81 -15.47
CA THR A 31 10.60 1.37 -15.50
C THR A 31 9.61 1.00 -14.40
N HIS A 32 9.88 1.37 -13.15
CA HIS A 32 9.03 1.07 -12.01
C HIS A 32 7.65 1.73 -12.11
N THR A 33 7.61 2.99 -12.54
CA THR A 33 6.36 3.73 -12.72
C THR A 33 5.51 3.07 -13.81
N THR A 34 6.12 2.69 -14.92
CA THR A 34 5.43 2.02 -16.04
C THR A 34 4.86 0.66 -15.63
N LEU A 35 5.63 -0.15 -14.89
CA LEU A 35 5.15 -1.44 -14.37
C LEU A 35 4.00 -1.26 -13.36
N SER A 36 4.07 -0.22 -12.52
CA SER A 36 3.04 0.07 -11.50
C SER A 36 1.72 0.51 -12.12
N HIS A 37 1.76 1.17 -13.29
CA HIS A 37 0.58 1.63 -14.04
C HIS A 37 0.16 0.65 -15.16
N TRP A 38 0.54 -0.62 -15.05
CA TRP A 38 0.18 -1.64 -16.04
C TRP A 38 -1.33 -1.71 -16.34
N ALA A 39 -2.18 -1.54 -15.31
CA ALA A 39 -3.64 -1.51 -15.47
C ALA A 39 -4.11 -0.32 -16.29
N ASP A 40 -3.50 0.85 -16.13
CA ASP A 40 -3.86 2.05 -16.90
C ASP A 40 -3.43 1.93 -18.37
N ILE A 41 -2.32 1.21 -18.63
CA ILE A 41 -1.75 1.01 -19.97
C ILE A 41 -2.56 -0.03 -20.77
N MET A 42 -2.88 -1.16 -20.15
CA MET A 42 -3.52 -2.31 -20.83
C MET A 42 -5.02 -2.44 -20.56
N GLY A 43 -5.54 -1.75 -19.56
CA GLY A 43 -6.91 -1.86 -19.09
C GLY A 43 -7.08 -2.99 -18.06
N ASP A 44 -8.06 -2.80 -17.17
CA ASP A 44 -8.33 -3.69 -16.03
C ASP A 44 -8.56 -5.15 -16.43
N MET A 45 -9.21 -5.40 -17.57
CA MET A 45 -9.52 -6.76 -18.01
C MET A 45 -8.26 -7.60 -18.24
N ILE A 46 -7.24 -7.01 -18.87
CA ILE A 46 -5.95 -7.66 -19.13
C ILE A 46 -5.13 -7.71 -17.84
N ALA A 47 -5.03 -6.60 -17.11
CA ALA A 47 -4.20 -6.49 -15.91
C ALA A 47 -4.64 -7.41 -14.77
N ARG A 48 -5.92 -7.79 -14.70
CA ARG A 48 -6.43 -8.78 -13.74
C ARG A 48 -5.85 -10.18 -13.95
N ARG A 49 -5.45 -10.53 -15.18
CA ARG A 49 -4.99 -11.88 -15.53
C ARG A 49 -3.52 -11.91 -15.92
N VAL A 50 -3.03 -10.87 -16.59
CA VAL A 50 -1.66 -10.74 -17.04
C VAL A 50 -0.96 -9.66 -16.22
N ARG A 51 0.20 -9.97 -15.64
CA ARG A 51 0.99 -8.99 -14.87
C ARG A 51 2.27 -8.64 -15.59
N ALA A 52 2.61 -7.35 -15.60
CA ALA A 52 3.94 -6.89 -15.93
C ALA A 52 4.88 -7.12 -14.73
N VAL A 53 5.94 -7.91 -14.93
CA VAL A 53 6.81 -8.41 -13.86
C VAL A 53 8.12 -7.62 -13.77
N ALA A 54 8.77 -7.40 -14.92
CA ALA A 54 10.08 -6.75 -15.00
C ALA A 54 10.36 -6.28 -16.43
N VAL A 55 11.31 -5.35 -16.59
CA VAL A 55 11.92 -5.02 -17.88
C VAL A 55 13.41 -5.35 -17.82
N ARG A 56 13.92 -6.21 -18.71
CA ARG A 56 15.33 -6.61 -18.76
C ARG A 56 15.78 -6.76 -20.20
N ASP A 57 16.95 -6.23 -20.55
CA ASP A 57 17.54 -6.30 -21.90
C ASP A 57 16.58 -5.85 -23.02
N GLY A 58 15.78 -4.82 -22.70
CA GLY A 58 14.72 -4.28 -23.55
C GLY A 58 13.52 -5.21 -23.72
N LYS A 59 13.34 -6.24 -22.89
CA LYS A 59 12.16 -7.13 -22.93
C LYS A 59 11.27 -6.91 -21.73
N LEU A 60 9.97 -6.80 -21.95
CA LEU A 60 8.96 -6.79 -20.90
C LEU A 60 8.56 -8.21 -20.54
N PHE A 61 8.84 -8.60 -19.30
CA PHE A 61 8.44 -9.91 -18.78
C PHE A 61 7.02 -9.86 -18.26
N LEU A 62 6.16 -10.68 -18.84
CA LEU A 62 4.76 -10.84 -18.45
C LEU A 62 4.58 -12.17 -17.72
N TYR A 63 3.78 -12.18 -16.67
CA TYR A 63 3.23 -13.39 -16.11
C TYR A 63 1.81 -13.60 -16.62
N THR A 64 1.53 -14.81 -17.10
CA THR A 64 0.21 -15.25 -17.55
C THR A 64 -0.20 -16.54 -16.81
N PRO A 65 -1.49 -16.75 -16.53
CA PRO A 65 -1.95 -17.89 -15.74
C PRO A 65 -1.92 -19.21 -16.52
N ASP A 66 -2.14 -19.15 -17.84
CA ASP A 66 -2.26 -20.31 -18.71
C ASP A 66 -1.71 -20.04 -20.12
N ALA A 67 -1.73 -21.09 -20.96
CA ALA A 67 -1.23 -21.05 -22.33
C ALA A 67 -2.09 -20.16 -23.27
N THR A 68 -3.39 -20.02 -22.98
CA THR A 68 -4.30 -19.20 -23.79
C THR A 68 -3.93 -17.73 -23.68
N TRP A 69 -3.76 -17.22 -22.46
CA TRP A 69 -3.27 -15.86 -22.23
C TRP A 69 -1.85 -15.65 -22.78
N LYS A 70 -0.99 -16.65 -22.67
CA LYS A 70 0.36 -16.59 -23.24
C LYS A 70 0.34 -16.40 -24.77
N ASN A 71 -0.56 -17.11 -25.46
CA ASN A 71 -0.70 -17.00 -26.91
C ASN A 71 -1.32 -15.65 -27.32
N GLU A 72 -2.37 -15.21 -26.62
CA GLU A 72 -3.01 -13.91 -26.84
C GLU A 72 -2.00 -12.77 -26.71
N MET A 73 -1.22 -12.75 -25.63
CA MET A 73 -0.20 -11.71 -25.42
C MET A 73 0.90 -11.76 -26.47
N ARG A 74 1.26 -12.94 -27.01
CA ARG A 74 2.21 -13.04 -28.14
C ARG A 74 1.64 -12.40 -29.40
N MET A 75 0.37 -12.62 -29.71
CA MET A 75 -0.27 -12.03 -30.88
C MET A 75 -0.36 -10.50 -30.76
N SER A 76 -0.65 -10.00 -29.55
CA SER A 76 -0.71 -8.56 -29.25
C SER A 76 0.64 -7.94 -28.87
N ALA A 77 1.76 -8.65 -29.02
CA ALA A 77 3.08 -8.15 -28.61
C ALA A 77 3.45 -6.78 -29.21
N PRO A 78 3.22 -6.50 -30.51
CA PRO A 78 3.52 -5.18 -31.09
C PRO A 78 2.73 -4.05 -30.42
N GLU A 79 1.45 -4.28 -30.13
CA GLU A 79 0.57 -3.32 -29.47
C GLU A 79 0.99 -3.08 -28.02
N ILE A 80 1.31 -4.15 -27.28
CA ILE A 80 1.80 -4.07 -25.89
C ILE A 80 3.07 -3.23 -25.84
N VAL A 81 4.05 -3.53 -26.70
CA VAL A 81 5.33 -2.78 -26.77
C VAL A 81 5.07 -1.31 -27.07
N GLN A 82 4.16 -1.01 -28.02
CA GLN A 82 3.83 0.36 -28.37
C GLN A 82 3.19 1.12 -27.20
N ARG A 83 2.18 0.55 -26.56
CA ARG A 83 1.48 1.18 -25.42
C ARG A 83 2.42 1.45 -24.25
N VAL A 84 3.28 0.48 -23.92
CA VAL A 84 4.26 0.58 -22.83
C VAL A 84 5.29 1.67 -23.12
N ASN A 85 5.84 1.74 -24.34
CA ASN A 85 6.79 2.78 -24.71
C ASN A 85 6.16 4.18 -24.77
N ASN A 86 4.90 4.28 -25.22
CA ASN A 86 4.16 5.53 -25.21
C ASN A 86 3.99 6.06 -23.78
N TYR A 87 3.69 5.18 -22.82
CA TYR A 87 3.62 5.55 -21.40
C TYR A 87 4.99 5.94 -20.84
N ALA A 88 6.03 5.15 -21.14
CA ALA A 88 7.40 5.41 -20.67
C ALA A 88 7.99 6.72 -21.24
N GLY A 89 7.39 7.30 -22.29
CA GLY A 89 7.91 8.50 -22.95
C GLY A 89 9.16 8.24 -23.79
N GLY A 90 9.44 6.98 -24.13
CA GLY A 90 10.66 6.59 -24.84
C GLY A 90 10.71 5.10 -25.19
N ARG A 91 11.75 4.68 -25.93
CA ARG A 91 11.99 3.28 -26.29
C ARG A 91 12.58 2.50 -25.11
N MET A 92 11.71 2.02 -24.22
CA MET A 92 12.07 1.21 -23.05
C MET A 92 12.07 -0.30 -23.38
N VAL A 93 11.14 -0.74 -24.21
CA VAL A 93 10.90 -2.16 -24.52
C VAL A 93 10.90 -2.36 -26.04
N ARG A 94 11.46 -3.47 -26.51
CA ARG A 94 11.49 -3.92 -27.91
C ARG A 94 10.69 -5.20 -28.15
N ASP A 95 10.47 -6.01 -27.11
CA ASP A 95 9.80 -7.31 -27.22
C ASP A 95 9.20 -7.73 -25.86
N ILE A 96 8.36 -8.77 -25.84
CA ILE A 96 7.83 -9.35 -24.61
C ILE A 96 8.42 -10.74 -24.35
N ALA A 97 8.51 -11.11 -23.08
CA ALA A 97 8.91 -12.44 -22.61
C ALA A 97 7.94 -12.92 -21.52
N PHE A 98 8.01 -14.21 -21.17
CA PHE A 98 7.10 -14.79 -20.18
C PHE A 98 7.85 -15.26 -18.93
N ALA A 99 7.49 -14.71 -17.78
CA ALA A 99 7.98 -15.12 -16.48
C ALA A 99 7.22 -16.35 -15.97
N ARG A 100 7.90 -17.17 -15.16
CA ARG A 100 7.27 -18.32 -14.49
C ARG A 100 6.37 -17.91 -13.32
N ASN A 101 6.68 -16.76 -12.69
CA ASN A 101 6.07 -16.34 -11.43
C ASN A 101 5.49 -14.92 -11.58
N ALA A 102 4.39 -14.65 -10.89
CA ALA A 102 3.72 -13.35 -10.84
C ALA A 102 4.42 -12.31 -9.94
N ARG A 103 5.49 -12.72 -9.24
CA ARG A 103 6.22 -11.87 -8.31
C ARG A 103 7.24 -11.04 -9.09
N PRO A 104 7.22 -9.70 -8.98
CA PRO A 104 8.30 -8.87 -9.49
C PRO A 104 9.64 -9.40 -8.98
N GLU A 105 10.65 -9.43 -9.84
CA GLU A 105 11.98 -9.77 -9.37
C GLU A 105 12.42 -8.72 -8.32
N PRO A 106 13.09 -9.14 -7.24
CA PRO A 106 13.68 -8.20 -6.31
C PRO A 106 14.61 -7.25 -7.07
N ILE A 107 14.58 -5.97 -6.72
CA ILE A 107 15.61 -5.02 -7.18
C ILE A 107 16.95 -5.59 -6.69
N PRO A 108 17.94 -5.81 -7.57
CA PRO A 108 19.28 -6.15 -7.12
C PRO A 108 19.76 -5.01 -6.21
N SER A 109 19.95 -5.29 -4.93
CA SER A 109 20.62 -4.33 -4.05
C SER A 109 22.07 -4.16 -4.54
N GLU A 110 22.59 -2.94 -4.56
CA GLU A 110 23.99 -2.66 -4.93
C GLU A 110 25.02 -3.21 -3.92
N GLU A 111 24.57 -3.91 -2.89
CA GLU A 111 25.45 -4.66 -2.01
C GLU A 111 25.11 -6.14 -2.11
N GLY A 112 26.11 -6.94 -2.44
CA GLY A 112 26.13 -8.39 -2.35
C GLY A 112 26.05 -8.85 -0.89
N ALA A 113 24.98 -8.46 -0.19
CA ALA A 113 24.63 -9.01 1.09
C ALA A 113 24.36 -10.50 0.87
N ASP A 114 25.14 -11.33 1.56
CA ASP A 114 25.05 -12.79 1.60
C ASP A 114 23.62 -13.20 2.01
N THR A 115 22.72 -13.24 1.02
CA THR A 115 21.29 -13.42 1.27
C THR A 115 21.11 -14.92 1.42
N GLU A 116 21.01 -15.38 2.66
CA GLU A 116 20.81 -16.80 2.95
C GLU A 116 19.65 -17.34 2.11
N THR A 117 19.95 -18.36 1.29
CA THR A 117 18.91 -19.00 0.48
C THR A 117 17.94 -19.79 1.36
N PRO A 118 16.67 -19.98 0.93
CA PRO A 118 15.72 -20.82 1.67
C PRO A 118 16.23 -22.24 1.94
N ALA A 119 17.02 -22.81 1.01
CA ALA A 119 17.63 -24.12 1.18
C ALA A 119 18.75 -24.11 2.23
N ALA A 120 19.56 -23.06 2.30
CA ALA A 120 20.56 -22.88 3.34
C ALA A 120 19.92 -22.75 4.72
N TYR A 121 18.86 -21.94 4.83
CA TYR A 121 18.08 -21.81 6.06
C TYR A 121 17.49 -23.15 6.52
N ALA A 122 16.87 -23.90 5.61
CA ALA A 122 16.28 -25.20 5.93
C ALA A 122 17.35 -26.19 6.45
N ARG A 123 18.54 -26.21 5.85
CA ARG A 123 19.66 -27.01 6.35
C ARG A 123 20.10 -26.59 7.75
N ALA A 124 20.24 -25.28 7.99
CA ALA A 124 20.60 -24.75 9.30
C ALA A 124 19.56 -25.13 10.38
N VAL A 125 18.26 -25.07 10.07
CA VAL A 125 17.20 -25.51 10.98
C VAL A 125 17.36 -27.00 11.31
N VAL A 126 17.60 -27.86 10.33
CA VAL A 126 17.79 -29.30 10.56
C VAL A 126 19.00 -29.58 11.47
N GLN A 127 20.10 -28.86 11.24
CA GLN A 127 21.36 -28.96 12.01
C GLN A 127 21.27 -28.35 13.41
N THR A 128 20.26 -27.54 13.70
CA THR A 128 20.08 -26.94 15.02
C THR A 128 19.73 -28.04 16.04
N GLY A 129 20.48 -28.09 17.14
CA GLY A 129 20.24 -29.03 18.24
C GLY A 129 18.99 -28.70 19.06
N LEU A 130 18.42 -29.71 19.70
CA LEU A 130 17.38 -29.58 20.73
C LEU A 130 17.95 -30.02 22.07
N THR A 131 17.40 -29.47 23.15
CA THR A 131 17.66 -29.96 24.51
C THR A 131 16.86 -31.22 24.81
N ASP A 132 17.31 -32.01 25.78
CA ASP A 132 16.59 -33.22 26.23
C ASP A 132 15.17 -32.90 26.69
N GLU A 133 14.96 -31.75 27.33
CA GLU A 133 13.65 -31.28 27.76
C GLU A 133 12.73 -30.96 26.57
N GLU A 134 13.26 -30.37 25.50
CA GLU A 134 12.51 -30.14 24.26
C GLU A 134 12.18 -31.47 23.55
N ILE A 135 13.11 -32.42 23.54
CA ILE A 135 12.86 -33.76 22.97
C ILE A 135 11.75 -34.47 23.76
N ALA A 136 11.82 -34.47 25.09
CA ALA A 136 10.82 -35.06 25.98
C ALA A 136 9.44 -34.42 25.79
N ARG A 137 9.36 -33.08 25.69
CA ARG A 137 8.10 -32.37 25.40
C ARG A 137 7.48 -32.79 24.07
N GLY A 138 8.30 -32.91 23.01
CA GLY A 138 7.81 -33.37 21.70
C GLY A 138 7.23 -34.79 21.77
N THR A 139 7.89 -35.69 22.50
CA THR A 139 7.42 -37.07 22.72
C THR A 139 6.11 -37.09 23.53
N ALA A 140 6.00 -36.28 24.57
CA ALA A 140 4.78 -36.18 25.37
C ALA A 140 3.58 -35.68 24.56
N LEU A 141 3.78 -34.66 23.71
CA LEU A 141 2.73 -34.15 22.80
C LEU A 141 2.25 -35.22 21.82
N ALA A 142 3.18 -36.04 21.29
CA ALA A 142 2.84 -37.15 20.40
C ALA A 142 2.07 -38.26 21.13
N GLY A 143 2.46 -38.57 22.38
CA GLY A 143 1.81 -39.60 23.19
C GLY A 143 0.38 -39.26 23.62
N ALA A 144 -0.02 -37.98 23.57
CA ALA A 144 -1.38 -37.55 23.84
C ALA A 144 -2.36 -37.79 22.67
N VAL A 145 -1.88 -38.30 21.55
CA VAL A 145 -2.63 -38.43 20.29
C VAL A 145 -2.80 -39.91 19.97
N SER A 146 -4.05 -40.35 19.78
CA SER A 146 -4.36 -41.77 19.54
C SER A 146 -3.98 -42.24 18.12
N ASP A 147 -3.99 -41.34 17.14
CA ASP A 147 -3.64 -41.65 15.75
C ASP A 147 -2.11 -41.59 15.56
N GLY A 148 -1.52 -42.73 15.16
CA GLY A 148 -0.06 -42.86 15.05
C GLY A 148 0.58 -41.99 13.96
N GLU A 149 -0.13 -41.74 12.85
CA GLU A 149 0.38 -40.89 11.78
C GLU A 149 0.37 -39.42 12.21
N LEU A 150 -0.72 -38.98 12.82
CA LEU A 150 -0.87 -37.63 13.37
C LEU A 150 0.12 -37.38 14.51
N ALA A 151 0.32 -38.35 15.41
CA ALA A 151 1.31 -38.28 16.49
C ALA A 151 2.72 -38.03 15.93
N THR A 152 3.10 -38.77 14.88
CA THR A 152 4.40 -38.60 14.20
C THR A 152 4.54 -37.20 13.58
N ARG A 153 3.48 -36.72 12.91
CA ARG A 153 3.48 -35.38 12.30
C ARG A 153 3.55 -34.27 13.35
N ILE A 154 2.86 -34.41 14.49
CA ILE A 154 2.89 -33.46 15.61
C ILE A 154 4.28 -33.41 16.24
N GLN A 155 4.88 -34.56 16.53
CA GLN A 155 6.24 -34.62 17.10
C GLN A 155 7.24 -33.89 16.19
N ARG A 156 7.21 -34.22 14.89
CA ARG A 156 8.08 -33.60 13.89
C ARG A 156 7.83 -32.09 13.77
N ALA A 157 6.57 -31.66 13.73
CA ALA A 157 6.21 -30.26 13.64
C ALA A 157 6.73 -29.46 14.86
N TYR A 158 6.54 -30.00 16.07
CA TYR A 158 7.06 -29.41 17.30
C TYR A 158 8.58 -29.27 17.28
N GLN A 159 9.29 -30.37 16.98
CA GLN A 159 10.76 -30.38 16.95
C GLN A 159 11.32 -29.40 15.92
N VAL A 160 10.76 -29.37 14.70
CA VAL A 160 11.16 -28.44 13.64
C VAL A 160 10.89 -27.00 14.06
N ALA A 161 9.74 -26.71 14.67
CA ALA A 161 9.41 -25.37 15.16
C ALA A 161 10.38 -24.91 16.27
N ARG A 162 10.74 -25.79 17.22
CA ARG A 162 11.71 -25.49 18.28
C ARG A 162 13.12 -25.26 17.72
N LYS A 163 13.57 -26.09 16.79
CA LYS A 163 14.85 -25.87 16.09
C LYS A 163 14.88 -24.52 15.37
N ALA A 164 13.81 -24.18 14.64
CA ALA A 164 13.71 -22.89 13.96
C ALA A 164 13.68 -21.70 14.94
N HIS A 165 13.03 -21.86 16.10
CA HIS A 165 13.04 -20.84 17.16
C HIS A 165 14.45 -20.61 17.70
N ARG A 166 15.15 -21.69 18.10
CA ARG A 166 16.53 -21.62 18.61
C ARG A 166 17.50 -21.02 17.60
N LEU A 167 17.40 -21.39 16.33
CA LEU A 167 18.23 -20.81 15.28
C LEU A 167 18.04 -19.29 15.18
N LYS A 168 16.80 -18.80 15.33
CA LYS A 168 16.51 -17.36 15.34
C LYS A 168 17.07 -16.68 16.58
N GLU A 169 16.96 -17.28 17.77
CA GLU A 169 17.58 -16.79 19.00
C GLU A 169 19.11 -16.68 18.87
N GLN A 170 19.75 -17.72 18.33
CA GLN A 170 21.20 -17.75 18.06
C GLN A 170 21.65 -16.65 17.08
N ARG A 171 20.74 -16.20 16.22
CA ARG A 171 20.96 -15.09 15.27
C ARG A 171 20.55 -13.73 15.84
N GLY A 172 20.25 -13.65 17.13
CA GLY A 172 19.95 -12.40 17.83
C GLY A 172 18.51 -11.89 17.64
N LEU A 173 17.62 -12.68 17.05
CA LEU A 173 16.20 -12.30 17.02
C LEU A 173 15.59 -12.51 18.41
N VAL A 174 14.63 -11.65 18.74
CA VAL A 174 13.89 -11.68 20.01
C VAL A 174 12.39 -11.88 19.75
N PRO A 175 11.64 -12.46 20.70
CA PRO A 175 10.20 -12.59 20.53
C PRO A 175 9.54 -11.22 20.58
N CYS A 176 8.68 -10.93 19.58
CA CYS A 176 7.88 -9.71 19.57
C CYS A 176 7.01 -9.64 20.84
N PRO A 177 7.01 -8.53 21.59
CA PRO A 177 6.28 -8.42 22.86
C PRO A 177 4.76 -8.54 22.71
N SER A 178 4.22 -8.31 21.52
CA SER A 178 2.78 -8.35 21.25
C SER A 178 2.28 -9.73 20.79
N CYS A 179 3.06 -10.48 20.01
CA CYS A 179 2.59 -11.74 19.40
C CYS A 179 3.55 -12.93 19.53
N GLY A 180 4.73 -12.73 20.12
CA GLY A 180 5.75 -13.77 20.28
C GLY A 180 6.50 -14.16 19.01
N ARG A 181 6.21 -13.55 17.84
CA ARG A 181 6.96 -13.83 16.61
C ARG A 181 8.42 -13.38 16.79
N MET A 182 9.37 -14.28 16.52
CA MET A 182 10.81 -13.97 16.52
C MET A 182 11.17 -12.98 15.39
N VAL A 183 11.58 -11.77 15.77
CA VAL A 183 11.91 -10.64 14.89
C VAL A 183 12.98 -9.76 15.55
N ASP A 184 13.39 -8.70 14.86
CA ASP A 184 14.11 -7.60 15.49
C ASP A 184 13.09 -6.65 16.17
N ASN A 185 13.04 -6.67 17.50
CA ASN A 185 12.17 -5.87 18.36
C ASN A 185 10.64 -6.12 18.19
N VAL A 186 9.94 -5.38 17.32
CA VAL A 186 8.49 -5.49 17.12
C VAL A 186 8.18 -5.84 15.67
N CYS A 187 7.33 -6.85 15.46
CA CYS A 187 7.03 -7.29 14.09
C CYS A 187 6.18 -6.25 13.35
N LEU A 188 6.35 -6.17 12.02
CA LEU A 188 5.65 -5.21 11.16
C LEU A 188 4.13 -5.30 11.31
N ASP A 189 3.58 -6.50 11.48
CA ASP A 189 2.14 -6.72 11.65
C ASP A 189 1.60 -6.11 12.95
N CYS A 190 2.30 -6.35 14.07
CA CYS A 190 1.95 -5.77 15.37
C CYS A 190 2.11 -4.25 15.37
N ARG A 191 3.19 -3.73 14.79
CA ARG A 191 3.39 -2.27 14.65
C ARG A 191 2.26 -1.63 13.83
N ARG A 192 1.84 -2.27 12.73
CA ARG A 192 0.69 -1.81 11.92
C ARG A 192 -0.63 -1.94 12.66
N ALA A 193 -0.81 -2.99 13.46
CA ALA A 193 -2.00 -3.17 14.27
C ALA A 193 -2.14 -2.04 15.31
N GLU A 194 -1.03 -1.68 15.95
CA GLU A 194 -0.95 -0.55 16.87
C GLU A 194 -1.27 0.77 16.16
N GLU A 195 -0.61 1.06 15.02
CA GLU A 195 -0.90 2.27 14.23
C GLU A 195 -2.39 2.36 13.83
N ARG A 196 -3.02 1.25 13.42
CA ARG A 196 -4.47 1.19 13.15
C ARG A 196 -5.31 1.43 14.40
N SER A 197 -4.83 1.06 15.59
CA SER A 197 -5.50 1.34 16.86
C SER A 197 -5.48 2.84 17.14
N VAL A 198 -4.29 3.45 17.08
CA VAL A 198 -4.09 4.90 17.26
C VAL A 198 -4.95 5.70 16.28
N ARG A 199 -4.93 5.35 14.98
CA ARG A 199 -5.76 6.00 13.96
C ARG A 199 -7.25 5.92 14.28
N ARG A 200 -7.74 4.76 14.74
CA ARG A 200 -9.16 4.60 15.14
C ARG A 200 -9.52 5.50 16.32
N GLU A 201 -8.62 5.65 17.29
CA GLU A 201 -8.82 6.52 18.44
C GLU A 201 -8.84 8.00 18.05
N VAL A 202 -7.88 8.45 17.23
CA VAL A 202 -7.83 9.80 16.65
C VAL A 202 -9.11 10.09 15.87
N ARG A 203 -9.56 9.14 15.03
CA ARG A 203 -10.80 9.27 14.26
C ARG A 203 -12.03 9.36 15.16
N ALA A 204 -12.06 8.63 16.27
CA ALA A 204 -13.14 8.70 17.25
C ALA A 204 -13.20 10.07 17.94
N ILE A 205 -12.04 10.66 18.28
CA ILE A 205 -11.96 12.03 18.81
C ILE A 205 -12.47 13.02 17.76
N LEU A 206 -11.98 12.96 16.51
CA LEU A 206 -12.41 13.88 15.46
C LEU A 206 -13.91 13.78 15.11
N ARG A 207 -14.55 12.64 15.32
CA ARG A 207 -16.01 12.52 15.17
C ARG A 207 -16.79 13.24 16.27
N ARG A 208 -16.23 13.32 17.49
CA ARG A 208 -16.85 13.99 18.64
C ARG A 208 -16.50 15.47 18.71
N GLU A 209 -15.24 15.80 18.40
CA GLU A 209 -14.64 17.13 18.44
C GLU A 209 -13.91 17.40 17.11
N PRO A 210 -14.63 17.68 16.02
CA PRO A 210 -14.01 17.82 14.69
C PRO A 210 -13.03 18.99 14.55
N TRP A 211 -13.05 19.92 15.51
CA TRP A 211 -12.14 21.05 15.59
C TRP A 211 -10.86 20.79 16.39
N ALA A 212 -10.75 19.62 17.04
CA ALA A 212 -9.62 19.29 17.90
C ALA A 212 -8.29 19.49 17.17
N LYS A 213 -7.35 20.16 17.82
CA LYS A 213 -6.00 20.43 17.28
C LYS A 213 -5.04 19.34 17.73
N LEU A 214 -3.84 19.35 17.13
CA LEU A 214 -2.79 18.39 17.50
C LEU A 214 -2.51 18.39 19.01
N ALA A 215 -2.45 19.57 19.64
CA ALA A 215 -2.23 19.69 21.07
C ALA A 215 -3.31 18.96 21.90
N ASP A 216 -4.59 19.11 21.52
CA ASP A 216 -5.72 18.48 22.21
C ASP A 216 -5.72 16.96 22.04
N ILE A 217 -5.23 16.49 20.89
CA ILE A 217 -5.19 15.06 20.54
C ILE A 217 -3.98 14.39 21.20
N VAL A 218 -2.79 14.99 21.14
CA VAL A 218 -1.56 14.44 21.75
C VAL A 218 -1.70 14.28 23.26
N HIS A 219 -2.47 15.15 23.93
CA HIS A 219 -2.76 14.99 25.36
C HIS A 219 -3.51 13.68 25.68
N ARG A 220 -4.34 13.20 24.76
CA ARG A 220 -5.15 11.97 24.90
C ARG A 220 -4.49 10.76 24.25
N VAL A 221 -3.82 10.98 23.12
CA VAL A 221 -3.19 9.99 22.26
C VAL A 221 -1.75 10.43 21.98
N PRO A 222 -0.80 10.18 22.90
CA PRO A 222 0.57 10.68 22.79
C PRO A 222 1.34 10.19 21.55
N SER A 223 0.91 9.08 20.96
CA SER A 223 1.48 8.49 19.74
C SER A 223 0.98 9.13 18.45
N CYS A 224 0.03 10.07 18.51
CA CYS A 224 -0.47 10.78 17.34
C CYS A 224 0.52 11.86 16.88
N ASP A 225 0.91 11.83 15.62
CA ASP A 225 1.68 12.89 14.98
C ASP A 225 0.81 13.77 14.06
N ALA A 226 1.41 14.87 13.55
CA ALA A 226 0.72 15.80 12.67
C ALA A 226 0.25 15.16 11.36
N LEU A 227 1.01 14.19 10.82
CA LEU A 227 0.71 13.51 9.57
C LEU A 227 -0.50 12.60 9.72
N MET A 228 -0.55 11.82 10.80
CA MET A 228 -1.66 10.95 11.15
C MET A 228 -2.94 11.76 11.37
N LEU A 229 -2.87 12.83 12.17
CA LEU A 229 -4.02 13.73 12.37
C LEU A 229 -4.51 14.33 11.04
N GLY A 230 -3.59 14.82 10.21
CA GLY A 230 -3.93 15.36 8.90
C GLY A 230 -4.62 14.34 7.99
N SER A 231 -4.08 13.11 7.94
CA SER A 231 -4.64 11.99 7.18
C SER A 231 -6.06 11.66 7.63
N GLU A 232 -6.26 11.37 8.92
CA GLU A 232 -7.56 10.96 9.45
C GLU A 232 -8.62 12.06 9.28
N ARG A 233 -8.22 13.33 9.43
CA ARG A 233 -9.09 14.48 9.16
C ARG A 233 -9.49 14.56 7.69
N ALA A 234 -8.53 14.45 6.77
CA ALA A 234 -8.81 14.50 5.34
C ALA A 234 -9.69 13.31 4.90
N ASP A 235 -9.47 12.12 5.46
CA ASP A 235 -10.30 10.94 5.22
C ASP A 235 -11.74 11.14 5.71
N LEU A 236 -11.94 11.76 6.88
CA LEU A 236 -13.27 12.10 7.37
C LEU A 236 -13.96 13.17 6.50
N VAL A 237 -13.22 14.20 6.05
CA VAL A 237 -13.75 15.22 5.13
C VAL A 237 -14.23 14.56 3.83
N ARG A 238 -13.38 13.73 3.20
CA ARG A 238 -13.74 13.00 1.98
C ARG A 238 -14.96 12.12 2.16
N GLN A 239 -15.00 11.35 3.25
CA GLN A 239 -16.12 10.45 3.54
C GLN A 239 -17.43 11.23 3.66
N ILE A 240 -17.46 12.28 4.50
CA ILE A 240 -18.68 13.06 4.74
C ILE A 240 -19.07 13.86 3.49
N ALA A 241 -18.11 14.43 2.76
CA ALA A 241 -18.37 15.17 1.53
C ALA A 241 -18.98 14.28 0.44
N GLY A 242 -18.46 13.06 0.27
CA GLY A 242 -18.97 12.08 -0.69
C GLY A 242 -20.40 11.60 -0.41
N GLU A 243 -20.92 11.85 0.80
CA GLU A 243 -22.29 11.54 1.22
C GLU A 243 -23.18 12.81 1.30
N THR A 244 -22.65 13.99 0.93
CA THR A 244 -23.33 15.28 1.12
C THR A 244 -23.56 15.99 -0.21
N GLU A 245 -24.82 16.36 -0.49
CA GLU A 245 -25.17 17.21 -1.62
C GLU A 245 -24.64 18.64 -1.43
N TYR A 246 -24.13 19.25 -2.49
CA TYR A 246 -23.68 20.64 -2.47
C TYR A 246 -24.78 21.64 -2.02
N THR A 247 -26.04 21.31 -2.26
CA THR A 247 -27.22 22.09 -1.88
C THR A 247 -27.59 21.98 -0.38
N ALA A 248 -27.14 20.93 0.31
CA ALA A 248 -27.50 20.64 1.71
C ALA A 248 -26.68 21.45 2.73
N GLN A 249 -26.60 22.77 2.57
CA GLN A 249 -25.76 23.67 3.38
C GLN A 249 -26.29 23.93 4.80
N ASP A 250 -27.52 23.51 5.10
CA ASP A 250 -28.14 23.57 6.42
C ASP A 250 -28.01 22.25 7.21
N SER A 251 -27.46 21.20 6.58
CA SER A 251 -27.33 19.87 7.17
C SER A 251 -26.32 19.80 8.33
N GLU A 252 -26.44 18.76 9.15
CA GLU A 252 -25.44 18.43 10.17
C GLU A 252 -24.06 18.18 9.54
N ASN A 253 -24.03 17.50 8.38
CA ASN A 253 -22.82 17.29 7.60
C ASN A 253 -22.17 18.61 7.17
N ALA A 254 -22.95 19.64 6.84
CA ALA A 254 -22.41 20.94 6.47
C ALA A 254 -21.63 21.60 7.61
N ARG A 255 -22.16 21.46 8.84
CA ARG A 255 -21.50 21.93 10.07
C ARG A 255 -20.25 21.10 10.35
N LEU A 256 -20.34 19.77 10.32
CA LEU A 256 -19.23 18.83 10.53
C LEU A 256 -18.07 19.09 9.56
N LEU A 257 -18.34 19.19 8.26
CA LEU A 257 -17.36 19.49 7.23
C LEU A 257 -16.66 20.82 7.48
N THR A 258 -17.41 21.85 7.88
CA THR A 258 -16.85 23.16 8.19
C THR A 258 -15.95 23.12 9.42
N MET A 259 -16.32 22.38 10.46
CA MET A 259 -15.50 22.20 11.66
C MET A 259 -14.20 21.42 11.33
N LEU A 260 -14.29 20.31 10.60
CA LEU A 260 -13.14 19.50 10.20
C LEU A 260 -12.17 20.28 9.31
N HIS A 261 -12.67 20.84 8.22
CA HIS A 261 -11.89 21.50 7.17
C HIS A 261 -11.20 22.77 7.67
N ARG A 262 -11.86 23.53 8.56
CA ARG A 262 -11.33 24.80 9.08
C ARG A 262 -10.76 24.72 10.50
N GLY A 263 -10.92 23.61 11.21
CA GLY A 263 -10.50 23.48 12.60
C GLY A 263 -11.22 24.46 13.55
N LEU A 264 -12.52 24.69 13.31
CA LEU A 264 -13.32 25.67 14.06
C LEU A 264 -14.30 24.99 15.01
N PRO A 265 -14.41 25.44 16.27
CA PRO A 265 -15.38 24.90 17.20
C PRO A 265 -16.83 25.27 16.78
N PRO A 266 -17.86 24.62 17.35
CA PRO A 266 -19.25 24.72 16.89
C PRO A 266 -19.79 26.16 16.87
N GLU A 267 -19.44 26.96 17.86
CA GLU A 267 -19.80 28.38 18.00
C GLU A 267 -19.16 29.26 16.91
N GLY A 268 -18.05 28.81 16.33
CA GLY A 268 -17.34 29.49 15.26
C GLY A 268 -17.89 29.19 13.86
N VAL A 269 -18.84 28.27 13.71
CA VAL A 269 -19.44 27.87 12.43
C VAL A 269 -20.54 28.86 12.05
N THR A 270 -20.38 29.53 10.91
CA THR A 270 -21.35 30.51 10.40
C THR A 270 -21.79 30.15 8.98
N ALA A 271 -22.95 30.62 8.53
CA ALA A 271 -23.44 30.38 7.16
C ALA A 271 -22.42 30.78 6.09
N LYS A 272 -21.73 31.91 6.27
CA LYS A 272 -20.65 32.36 5.37
C LYS A 272 -19.49 31.37 5.31
N LYS A 273 -19.08 30.82 6.46
CA LYS A 273 -18.00 29.82 6.53
C LYS A 273 -18.44 28.50 5.90
N ILE A 274 -19.68 28.07 6.11
CA ILE A 274 -20.25 26.89 5.44
C ILE A 274 -20.22 27.06 3.93
N GLN A 275 -20.75 28.18 3.42
CA GLN A 275 -20.77 28.48 1.98
C GLN A 275 -19.36 28.45 1.37
N SER A 276 -18.36 29.04 2.07
CA SER A 276 -16.97 29.02 1.63
C SER A 276 -16.37 27.62 1.66
N THR A 277 -16.63 26.82 2.70
CA THR A 277 -16.18 25.42 2.78
C THR A 277 -16.78 24.58 1.66
N PHE A 278 -18.08 24.71 1.38
CA PHE A 278 -18.75 23.98 0.30
C PHE A 278 -18.17 24.34 -1.06
N TRP A 279 -17.87 25.62 -1.26
CA TRP A 279 -17.20 26.07 -2.48
C TRP A 279 -15.82 25.44 -2.65
N GLU A 280 -15.02 25.36 -1.60
CA GLU A 280 -13.69 24.73 -1.61
C GLU A 280 -13.79 23.21 -1.87
N LEU A 281 -14.76 22.54 -1.25
CA LEU A 281 -15.00 21.09 -1.34
C LEU A 281 -15.92 20.68 -2.49
N ARG A 282 -16.31 21.59 -3.40
CA ARG A 282 -17.30 21.34 -4.46
C ARG A 282 -17.00 20.14 -5.38
N ASN A 283 -15.75 19.71 -5.47
CA ASN A 283 -15.34 18.55 -6.26
C ASN A 283 -15.42 17.23 -5.48
N GLU A 284 -15.48 17.28 -4.15
CA GLU A 284 -15.66 16.11 -3.28
C GLU A 284 -17.12 15.90 -2.89
N LEU A 285 -17.93 16.97 -2.94
CA LEU A 285 -19.38 16.92 -2.69
C LEU A 285 -20.16 16.28 -3.84
N ILE A 286 -21.31 15.70 -3.54
CA ILE A 286 -22.27 15.25 -4.54
C ILE A 286 -22.80 16.49 -5.28
N THR A 287 -22.54 16.57 -6.58
CA THR A 287 -22.99 17.66 -7.45
C THR A 287 -23.80 17.12 -8.61
N THR A 288 -24.80 17.89 -9.05
CA THR A 288 -25.65 17.55 -10.20
C THR A 288 -25.07 18.13 -11.50
N ARG A 289 -25.49 17.59 -12.64
CA ARG A 289 -25.17 18.16 -13.96
C ARG A 289 -25.66 19.61 -14.08
N GLU A 290 -26.85 19.87 -13.56
CA GLU A 290 -27.50 21.19 -13.54
C GLU A 290 -26.66 22.22 -12.77
N PHE A 291 -26.08 21.83 -11.63
CA PHE A 291 -25.15 22.66 -10.87
C PHE A 291 -23.96 23.13 -11.73
N TRP A 292 -23.34 22.21 -12.47
CA TRP A 292 -22.21 22.55 -13.35
C TRP A 292 -22.62 23.41 -14.55
N GLU A 293 -23.81 23.22 -15.10
CA GLU A 293 -24.37 24.06 -16.15
C GLU A 293 -24.66 25.49 -15.66
N GLU A 294 -25.24 25.63 -14.47
CA GLU A 294 -25.47 26.94 -13.84
C GLU A 294 -24.15 27.66 -13.56
N MET A 295 -23.14 26.94 -13.09
CA MET A 295 -21.80 27.48 -12.87
C MET A 295 -21.13 27.97 -14.16
N LYS A 296 -21.32 27.25 -15.28
CA LYS A 296 -20.86 27.71 -16.61
C LYS A 296 -21.58 29.00 -17.04
N LYS A 297 -22.90 29.08 -16.84
CA LYS A 297 -23.71 30.29 -17.14
C LYS A 297 -23.28 31.50 -16.31
N ARG A 298 -23.00 31.31 -15.01
CA ARG A 298 -22.51 32.38 -14.11
C ARG A 298 -21.12 32.87 -14.50
N LYS A 299 -20.21 31.98 -14.94
CA LYS A 299 -18.91 32.37 -15.50
C LYS A 299 -19.05 33.13 -16.81
N ALA A 300 -19.99 32.74 -17.68
CA ALA A 300 -20.25 33.42 -18.94
C ALA A 300 -20.84 34.83 -18.76
N LYS A 301 -21.65 35.06 -17.72
CA LYS A 301 -22.19 36.39 -17.36
C LYS A 301 -21.20 37.35 -16.68
N LYS A 302 -20.06 36.82 -16.20
CA LYS A 302 -18.98 37.61 -15.57
C LYS A 302 -17.84 37.96 -16.53
N LYS A 303 -17.90 37.46 -17.77
CA LYS A 303 -17.09 37.91 -18.90
C LYS A 303 -17.90 38.92 -19.69
#